data_AF-A0A532T474-F1
#
_entry.id   AF-A0A532T474-F1
#
_cell.length_a   1.000
_cell.length_b   1.000
_cell.length_c   1.000
_cell.angle_alpha   90.00
_cell.angle_beta   90.00
_cell.angle_gamma   90.00
#
_symmetry.space_group_name_H-M   'P 1'
#
loop_
_entity.id
_entity.type
_entity.pdbx_description
1 polymer ?
#
loop_
_entity_poly.entity_id
_entity_poly.type
_entity_poly.pdbx_seq_one_letter_code
_entity_poly.pdbx_strand_id
1 'polypeptide(L)'
;MCVVIKMIIFDIIGLVLLVVVPGYFLVSILFKKIDLLEKIALSVAFSLSINILIGLVLGFLKMFNKTNLWISSLVVTGLLFLVYYLKK
;
A
#
# COMPACT_ATOMS: atom_id res chain seq x y z
N MET A 1 -18.74 8.26 23.16
CA MET A 1 -18.73 6.94 22.51
C MET A 1 -18.82 7.03 20.98
N CYS A 2 -19.73 7.81 20.39
CA CYS A 2 -19.83 8.00 18.92
C CYS A 2 -18.58 8.53 18.19
N VAL A 3 -17.74 9.33 18.86
CA VAL A 3 -16.55 9.93 18.23
C VAL A 3 -15.45 8.89 17.98
N VAL A 4 -15.27 7.95 18.91
CA VAL A 4 -14.25 6.89 18.82
C VAL A 4 -14.59 5.90 17.70
N ILE A 5 -15.87 5.55 17.55
CA ILE A 5 -16.34 4.63 16.50
C ILE A 5 -16.13 5.25 15.11
N LYS A 6 -16.42 6.55 14.95
CA LYS A 6 -16.17 7.26 13.69
C LYS A 6 -14.68 7.32 13.35
N MET A 7 -13.80 7.55 14.33
CA MET A 7 -12.35 7.52 14.12
C MET A 7 -11.86 6.14 13.67
N ILE A 8 -12.32 5.06 14.33
CA ILE A 8 -11.92 3.70 13.97
C ILE A 8 -12.36 3.34 12.55
N ILE A 9 -13.57 3.73 12.13
CA ILE A 9 -14.06 3.48 10.77
C ILE A 9 -13.20 4.22 9.74
N PHE A 10 -12.87 5.48 9.99
CA PHE A 10 -11.98 6.26 9.10
C PHE A 10 -10.56 5.69 9.07
N ASP A 11 -10.04 5.22 10.19
CA ASP A 11 -8.73 4.56 10.25
C ASP A 11 -8.73 3.25 9.47
N ILE A 12 -9.78 2.43 9.59
CA ILE A 12 -9.90 1.17 8.84
C ILE A 12 -10.02 1.45 7.34
N ILE A 13 -10.87 2.42 6.93
CA ILE A 13 -11.02 2.79 5.52
C ILE A 13 -9.71 3.38 4.97
N GLY A 14 -9.06 4.25 5.75
CA GLY A 14 -7.77 4.84 5.40
C GLY A 14 -6.69 3.78 5.26
N LEU A 15 -6.65 2.80 6.16
CA LEU A 15 -5.70 1.69 6.14
C LEU A 15 -5.96 0.75 4.98
N VAL A 16 -7.23 0.45 4.66
CA VAL A 16 -7.61 -0.30 3.47
C VAL A 16 -7.19 0.45 2.21
N LEU A 17 -7.42 1.76 2.11
CA LEU A 17 -6.92 2.54 0.96
C LEU A 17 -5.39 2.49 0.90
N LEU A 18 -4.70 2.71 2.00
CA LEU A 18 -3.24 2.78 2.05
C LEU A 18 -2.59 1.41 1.76
N VAL A 19 -3.29 0.31 2.03
CA VAL A 19 -2.83 -1.07 1.77
C VAL A 19 -3.38 -1.64 0.46
N VAL A 20 -4.43 -1.08 -0.15
CA VAL A 20 -4.97 -1.63 -1.41
C VAL A 20 -4.50 -0.80 -2.61
N VAL A 21 -4.40 0.52 -2.45
CA VAL A 21 -4.05 1.45 -3.52
C VAL A 21 -2.64 1.19 -4.11
N PRO A 22 -1.56 1.09 -3.33
CA PRO A 22 -0.22 0.87 -3.91
C PRO A 22 -0.14 -0.46 -4.65
N GLY A 23 -0.72 -1.53 -4.10
CA GLY A 23 -0.82 -2.82 -4.77
C GLY A 23 -1.66 -2.77 -6.04
N TYR A 24 -2.76 -2.02 -6.05
CA TYR A 24 -3.64 -1.91 -7.22
C TYR A 24 -2.95 -1.23 -8.40
N PHE A 25 -2.15 -0.19 -8.13
CA PHE A 25 -1.33 0.45 -9.15
C PHE A 25 -0.29 -0.51 -9.72
N LEU A 26 0.42 -1.25 -8.86
CA LEU A 26 1.43 -2.22 -9.25
C LEU A 26 0.89 -3.32 -10.15
N VAL A 27 -0.26 -3.88 -9.77
CA VAL A 27 -0.94 -4.93 -10.54
C VAL A 27 -1.43 -4.38 -11.87
N SER A 28 -1.97 -3.15 -11.89
CA SER A 28 -2.37 -2.48 -13.13
C SER A 28 -1.18 -2.22 -14.08
N ILE A 29 0.02 -1.98 -13.53
CA ILE A 29 1.25 -1.74 -14.31
C ILE A 29 1.81 -3.05 -14.86
N LEU A 30 1.86 -4.11 -14.05
CA LEU A 30 2.46 -5.39 -14.39
C LEU A 30 1.54 -6.25 -15.27
N PHE A 31 0.23 -6.16 -15.07
CA PHE A 31 -0.73 -7.04 -15.70
C PHE A 31 -1.90 -6.23 -16.31
N LYS A 32 -1.91 -6.15 -17.65
CA LYS A 32 -2.91 -5.37 -18.41
C LYS A 32 -4.25 -6.08 -18.61
N LYS A 33 -4.28 -7.42 -18.57
CA LYS A 33 -5.49 -8.24 -18.74
C LYS A 33 -5.58 -9.24 -17.60
N ILE A 34 -6.29 -8.85 -16.55
CA ILE A 34 -6.65 -9.75 -15.46
C ILE A 34 -8.10 -9.47 -15.08
N ASP A 35 -8.77 -10.50 -14.59
CA ASP A 35 -10.11 -10.37 -14.07
C ASP A 35 -10.14 -9.47 -12.82
N LEU A 36 -11.30 -8.88 -12.54
CA LEU A 36 -11.44 -7.83 -11.52
C LEU A 36 -11.19 -8.39 -10.12
N LEU A 37 -11.59 -9.64 -9.88
CA LEU A 37 -11.35 -10.37 -8.63
C LEU A 37 -9.86 -10.68 -8.41
N GLU A 38 -9.18 -11.20 -9.45
CA GLU A 38 -7.74 -11.46 -9.40
C GLU A 38 -6.95 -10.18 -9.21
N LYS A 39 -7.37 -9.08 -9.84
CA LYS A 39 -6.74 -7.77 -9.66
C LYS A 39 -6.80 -7.30 -8.21
N ILE A 40 -7.94 -7.47 -7.54
CA ILE A 40 -8.10 -7.11 -6.13
C ILE A 40 -7.25 -8.04 -5.25
N ALA A 41 -7.32 -9.35 -5.47
CA ALA A 41 -6.54 -10.32 -4.70
C ALA A 41 -5.02 -10.08 -4.83
N LEU A 42 -4.52 -9.89 -6.05
CA LEU A 42 -3.12 -9.55 -6.29
C LEU A 42 -2.77 -8.19 -5.67
N SER A 43 -3.65 -7.19 -5.73
CA SER A 43 -3.35 -5.87 -5.16
C SER A 43 -3.12 -5.94 -3.64
N VAL A 44 -3.95 -6.70 -2.93
CA VAL A 44 -3.78 -6.94 -1.50
C VAL A 44 -2.48 -7.70 -1.25
N ALA A 45 -2.23 -8.79 -1.98
CA ALA A 45 -1.02 -9.59 -1.83
C ALA A 45 0.25 -8.76 -2.06
N PHE A 46 0.33 -8.02 -3.18
CA PHE A 46 1.47 -7.18 -3.51
C PHE A 46 1.71 -6.08 -2.49
N SER A 47 0.66 -5.42 -2.02
CA SER A 47 0.84 -4.39 -1.00
C SER A 47 1.30 -4.96 0.33
N LEU A 48 0.81 -6.14 0.72
CA LEU A 48 1.25 -6.81 1.94
C LEU A 48 2.72 -7.22 1.82
N SER A 49 3.11 -7.78 0.68
CA SER A 49 4.51 -8.13 0.38
C SER A 49 5.42 -6.91 0.44
N ILE A 50 5.01 -5.77 -0.12
CA ILE A 50 5.78 -4.53 -0.07
C ILE A 50 5.94 -4.03 1.36
N ASN A 51 4.87 -4.04 2.14
CA ASN A 51 4.93 -3.57 3.52
C ASN A 51 5.84 -4.47 4.38
N ILE A 52 5.79 -5.78 4.17
CA ILE A 52 6.70 -6.74 4.82
C ILE A 52 8.14 -6.48 4.38
N LEU A 53 8.39 -6.30 3.08
CA LEU A 53 9.73 -6.05 2.55
C LEU A 53 10.33 -4.75 3.11
N ILE A 54 9.55 -3.66 3.11
CA ILE A 54 9.92 -2.38 3.70
C ILE A 54 10.21 -2.53 5.19
N GLY A 55 9.32 -3.18 5.93
CA GLY A 55 9.50 -3.43 7.36
C GLY A 55 10.78 -4.22 7.65
N LEU A 56 11.08 -5.23 6.82
CA LEU A 56 12.28 -6.06 6.94
C LEU A 56 13.56 -5.26 6.63
N VAL A 57 13.54 -4.43 5.58
CA VAL A 57 14.65 -3.54 5.22
C VAL A 57 14.91 -2.50 6.31
N LEU A 58 13.86 -1.87 6.85
CA LEU A 58 13.97 -0.92 7.95
C LEU A 58 14.49 -1.59 9.24
N GLY A 59 14.04 -2.82 9.50
CA GLY A 59 14.54 -3.66 10.60
C GLY A 59 16.03 -3.96 10.48
N PHE A 60 16.47 -4.38 9.28
CA PHE A 60 17.88 -4.65 8.99
C PHE A 60 18.77 -3.40 9.14
N LEU A 61 18.28 -2.24 8.68
CA LEU A 61 18.96 -0.95 8.83
C LEU A 61 18.92 -0.38 10.26
N LYS A 62 18.28 -1.07 11.22
CA LYS A 62 17.99 -0.57 12.59
C LYS A 62 17.26 0.78 12.60
N MET A 63 16.56 1.12 11.52
CA MET A 63 15.77 2.34 11.37
C MET A 63 14.26 2.06 11.53
N PHE A 64 13.90 0.92 12.12
CA PHE A 64 12.53 0.53 12.32
C PHE A 64 11.85 1.44 13.35
N ASN A 65 11.08 2.39 12.84
CA ASN A 65 10.23 3.29 13.62
C ASN A 65 8.89 3.43 12.91
N LYS A 66 7.80 3.62 13.66
CA LYS A 66 6.45 3.81 13.09
C LYS A 66 6.45 4.95 12.07
N THR A 67 7.12 6.06 12.38
CA THR A 67 7.22 7.21 11.48
C THR A 67 7.93 6.85 10.17
N ASN A 68 9.05 6.11 10.25
CA ASN A 68 9.81 5.72 9.07
C ASN A 68 9.03 4.75 8.19
N LEU A 69 8.27 3.83 8.80
CA LEU A 69 7.43 2.88 8.08
C LEU A 69 6.32 3.60 7.29
N TRP A 70 5.66 4.58 7.91
CA TRP A 70 4.68 5.44 7.25
C TRP A 70 5.28 6.26 6.11
N ILE A 71 6.44 6.91 6.35
CA ILE A 71 7.14 7.68 5.31
C ILE A 71 7.53 6.79 4.13
N SER A 72 8.11 5.62 4.39
CA SER A 72 8.50 4.68 3.34
C SER A 72 7.29 4.18 2.53
N SER A 73 6.14 3.92 3.18
CA SER A 73 4.92 3.53 2.50
C SER A 73 4.37 4.65 1.60
N LEU A 74 4.39 5.91 2.07
CA LEU A 74 4.03 7.08 1.25
C LEU A 74 4.97 7.27 0.06
N VAL A 75 6.28 7.12 0.26
CA VAL A 75 7.29 7.23 -0.80
C VAL A 75 7.08 6.15 -1.86
N VAL A 76 6.88 4.89 -1.44
CA VAL A 76 6.64 3.78 -2.37
C VAL A 76 5.33 3.97 -3.14
N THR A 77 4.27 4.42 -2.47
CA THR A 77 3.00 4.74 -3.12
C THR A 77 3.15 5.88 -4.14
N GLY A 78 3.89 6.94 -3.80
CA GLY A 78 4.17 8.06 -4.70
C GLY A 78 5.01 7.66 -5.92
N LEU A 79 6.04 6.82 -5.73
CA LEU A 79 6.84 6.24 -6.82
C LEU A 79 5.97 5.40 -7.76
N LEU A 80 5.12 4.53 -7.22
CA LEU A 80 4.21 3.71 -8.01
C LEU A 80 3.20 4.55 -8.79
N PHE A 81 2.72 5.64 -8.20
CA PHE A 81 1.83 6.59 -8.87
C PHE A 81 2.53 7.30 -10.04
N LEU A 82 3.77 7.76 -9.86
CA LEU A 82 4.59 8.35 -10.93
C LEU A 82 4.83 7.37 -12.08
N VAL A 83 5.21 6.12 -11.77
CA VAL A 83 5.42 5.07 -12.77
C VAL A 83 4.11 4.73 -13.50
N TYR A 84 2.97 4.72 -12.78
CA TYR A 84 1.67 4.53 -13.40
C TYR A 84 1.35 5.64 -14.40
N TYR A 85 1.61 6.91 -14.03
CA TYR A 85 1.36 8.06 -14.89
C TYR A 85 2.27 8.08 -16.13
N LEU A 86 3.54 7.71 -15.98
CA LEU A 86 4.51 7.63 -17.09
C LEU A 86 4.23 6.50 -18.09
N LYS A 87 3.55 5.42 -17.66
CA LYS A 87 3.28 4.24 -18.49
C LYS A 87 1.91 4.29 -19.19
N LYS A 88 1.07 5.27 -18.84
CA LYS A 88 -0.25 5.50 -19.43
C LYS A 88 -0.14 6.40 -20.65
#